data_AF-A0A098B9P2-F1
#
_entry.id   AF-A0A098B9P2-F1
#
_cell.length_a   1.000
_cell.length_b   1.000
_cell.length_c   1.000
_cell.angle_alpha   90.00
_cell.angle_beta   90.00
_cell.angle_gamma   90.00
#
_symmetry.space_group_name_H-M   'P 1'
#
loop_
_entity.id
_entity.type
_entity.pdbx_description
1 polymer ?
#
loop_
_entity_poly.entity_id
_entity_poly.type
_entity_poly.pdbx_seq_one_letter_code
_entity_poly.pdbx_strand_id
1 'polypeptide(L)'
;MMKKWASIIVCLVCFLVLLAGSVTVVRQSSSLEFAFDNRGQYTGFNSIPSRYTPEMAQNAGYYVMSDSEVVANGGLWDDFLAASSQGKNTSLRMAKFYSEYGNSPFFADLFYNEGYYYLFDSSAKDLSGRPFKHLLTLKGKFGNPLRDSGVVVLANDNSLTFDLIMSGMVSSNLEYIKSIPEYQLIMFLI
;
A
#
# COMPACT_ATOMS: atom_id res chain seq x y z
N MET A 1 15.36 -12.08 58.35
CA MET A 1 14.14 -12.10 57.49
C MET A 1 14.06 -10.91 56.53
N MET A 2 14.49 -9.69 56.92
CA MET A 2 14.37 -8.45 56.10
C MET A 2 15.13 -8.43 54.75
N LYS A 3 16.28 -9.13 54.62
CA LYS A 3 17.06 -9.16 53.37
C LYS A 3 16.33 -9.84 52.19
N LYS A 4 15.45 -10.81 52.47
CA LYS A 4 14.69 -11.51 51.41
C LYS A 4 13.59 -10.63 50.81
N TRP A 5 13.01 -9.74 51.62
CA TRP A 5 11.97 -8.80 51.18
C TRP A 5 12.56 -7.68 50.29
N ALA A 6 13.77 -7.21 50.61
CA ALA A 6 14.47 -6.22 49.78
C ALA A 6 14.77 -6.76 48.36
N SER A 7 15.21 -8.01 48.22
CA SER A 7 15.43 -8.62 46.89
C SER A 7 14.15 -8.81 46.09
N ILE A 8 13.04 -9.19 46.73
CA ILE A 8 11.75 -9.38 46.05
C ILE A 8 11.22 -8.03 45.52
N ILE A 9 11.35 -6.96 46.30
CA ILE A 9 10.93 -5.61 45.88
C ILE A 9 11.76 -5.11 44.70
N VAL A 10 13.08 -5.33 44.70
CA VAL A 10 13.96 -4.94 43.58
C VAL A 10 13.61 -5.71 42.30
N CYS A 11 13.34 -7.02 42.38
CA CYS A 11 12.93 -7.81 41.21
C CYS A 11 11.56 -7.36 40.65
N LEU A 12 10.62 -6.96 41.51
CA LEU A 12 9.30 -6.50 41.09
C LEU A 12 9.36 -5.13 40.40
N VAL A 13 10.24 -4.24 40.85
CA VAL A 13 10.49 -2.93 40.22
C VAL A 13 11.17 -3.11 38.85
N CYS A 14 12.12 -4.05 38.72
CA CYS A 14 12.72 -4.36 37.41
C CYS A 14 11.70 -4.93 36.41
N PHE A 15 10.75 -5.76 36.87
CA PHE A 15 9.67 -6.27 36.02
C PHE A 15 8.70 -5.18 35.57
N LEU A 16 8.41 -4.19 36.44
CA LEU A 16 7.55 -3.05 36.09
C LEU A 16 8.21 -2.09 35.09
N VAL A 17 9.54 -1.89 35.15
CA VAL A 17 10.27 -1.09 34.16
C VAL A 17 10.32 -1.79 32.78
N LEU A 18 10.36 -3.13 32.74
CA LEU A 18 10.29 -3.90 31.49
C LEU A 18 8.89 -3.84 30.84
N LEU A 19 7.82 -3.72 31.63
CA LEU A 19 6.45 -3.57 31.12
C LEU A 19 6.12 -2.13 30.68
N ALA A 20 6.81 -1.12 31.22
CA ALA A 20 6.65 0.28 30.80
C ALA A 20 7.50 0.66 29.58
N GLY A 21 8.40 -0.23 29.14
CA GLY A 21 9.29 -0.06 27.99
C GLY A 21 8.65 -0.43 26.66
N SER A 22 7.36 -0.17 26.44
CA SER A 22 6.85 -0.10 25.07
C SER A 22 7.38 1.19 24.47
N VAL A 23 8.49 1.09 23.73
CA VAL A 23 8.91 2.14 22.81
C VAL A 23 7.78 2.27 21.79
N THR A 24 6.81 3.12 22.06
CA THR A 24 5.96 3.68 21.03
C THR A 24 6.89 4.48 20.14
N VAL A 25 7.43 3.81 19.12
CA VAL A 25 7.94 4.50 17.94
C VAL A 25 6.75 5.26 17.40
N VAL A 26 6.64 6.54 17.78
CA VAL A 26 5.73 7.47 17.11
C VAL A 26 6.31 7.62 15.71
N ARG A 27 5.94 6.68 14.82
CA ARG A 27 6.09 6.86 13.38
C ARG A 27 5.26 8.08 13.06
N GLN A 28 5.93 9.17 12.72
CA GLN A 28 5.30 10.39 12.25
C GLN A 28 4.72 10.11 10.85
N SER A 29 3.59 9.40 10.79
CA SER A 29 2.77 9.32 9.58
C SER A 29 1.93 10.59 9.54
N SER A 30 2.45 11.66 8.94
CA SER A 30 1.55 12.68 8.41
C SER A 30 0.72 11.97 7.34
N SER A 31 -0.55 11.70 7.61
CA SER A 31 -1.47 11.16 6.60
C SER A 31 -1.44 12.09 5.40
N LEU A 32 -1.15 11.55 4.22
CA LEU A 32 -1.28 12.29 2.96
C LEU A 32 -2.72 12.79 2.87
N GLU A 33 -2.89 14.03 2.41
CA GLU A 33 -4.19 14.62 2.16
C GLU A 33 -4.50 14.63 0.66
N PHE A 34 -5.80 14.68 0.33
CA PHE A 34 -6.21 14.94 -1.04
C PHE A 34 -5.80 16.36 -1.44
N ALA A 35 -5.07 16.47 -2.53
CA ALA A 35 -4.67 17.75 -3.10
C ALA A 35 -4.95 17.74 -4.60
N PHE A 36 -5.69 18.73 -5.08
CA PHE A 36 -6.09 18.83 -6.48
C PHE A 36 -5.77 20.22 -7.04
N ASP A 37 -5.47 20.30 -8.34
CA ASP A 37 -5.36 21.56 -9.06
C ASP A 37 -6.76 22.13 -9.39
N ASN A 38 -6.80 23.31 -10.02
CA ASN A 38 -8.05 23.97 -10.43
C ASN A 38 -8.83 23.24 -11.53
N ARG A 39 -8.27 22.17 -12.12
CA ARG A 39 -8.90 21.28 -13.10
C ARG A 39 -9.29 19.93 -12.48
N GLY A 40 -9.18 19.80 -11.15
CA GLY A 40 -9.50 18.58 -10.43
C GLY A 40 -8.47 17.47 -10.61
N GLN A 41 -7.23 17.76 -11.03
CA GLN A 41 -6.18 16.76 -11.16
C GLN A 41 -5.37 16.64 -9.86
N TYR A 42 -5.14 15.42 -9.39
CA TYR A 42 -4.37 15.17 -8.18
C TYR A 42 -2.93 15.70 -8.29
N THR A 43 -2.47 16.43 -7.28
CA THR A 43 -1.18 17.14 -7.29
C THR A 43 -0.15 16.56 -6.33
N GLY A 44 -0.44 15.46 -5.65
CA GLY A 44 0.42 14.89 -4.61
C GLY A 44 1.83 14.53 -5.08
N PHE A 45 2.05 14.34 -6.38
CA PHE A 45 3.34 13.97 -6.96
C PHE A 45 4.21 15.17 -7.41
N ASN A 46 3.65 16.39 -7.44
CA ASN A 46 4.32 17.55 -8.04
C ASN A 46 5.63 17.95 -7.36
N SER A 47 5.80 17.62 -6.07
CA SER A 47 7.00 17.93 -5.29
C SER A 47 8.06 16.83 -5.33
N ILE A 48 7.83 15.74 -6.06
CA ILE A 48 8.77 14.61 -6.13
C ILE A 48 9.87 14.94 -7.15
N PRO A 49 11.17 14.90 -6.76
CA PRO A 49 12.25 15.19 -7.68
C PRO A 49 12.37 14.11 -8.77
N SER A 50 12.79 14.53 -9.97
CA SER A 50 12.90 13.66 -11.14
C SER A 50 13.88 12.51 -11.00
N ARG A 51 14.93 12.70 -10.18
CA ARG A 51 15.84 11.63 -9.75
C ARG A 51 15.47 11.25 -8.33
N TYR A 52 14.74 10.16 -8.20
CA TYR A 52 14.31 9.63 -6.92
C TYR A 52 14.85 8.22 -6.72
N THR A 53 15.40 7.93 -5.54
CA THR A 53 16.04 6.63 -5.25
C THR A 53 15.21 5.83 -4.25
N PRO A 54 15.44 4.49 -4.16
CA PRO A 54 14.80 3.68 -3.12
C PRO A 54 15.11 4.18 -1.70
N GLU A 55 16.35 4.63 -1.45
CA GLU A 55 16.76 5.20 -0.16
C GLU A 55 16.00 6.50 0.17
N MET A 56 15.78 7.38 -0.82
CA MET A 56 14.96 8.58 -0.64
C MET A 56 13.51 8.20 -0.30
N ALA A 57 12.94 7.20 -0.97
CA ALA A 57 11.59 6.71 -0.70
C ALA A 57 11.46 6.13 0.71
N GLN A 58 12.43 5.32 1.12
CA GLN A 58 12.48 4.73 2.45
C GLN A 58 12.54 5.82 3.53
N ASN A 59 13.44 6.80 3.38
CA ASN A 59 13.62 7.89 4.33
C ASN A 59 12.42 8.86 4.36
N ALA A 60 11.68 8.97 3.26
CA ALA A 60 10.42 9.70 3.19
C ALA A 60 9.24 8.94 3.81
N GLY A 61 9.45 7.70 4.28
CA GLY A 61 8.39 6.89 4.90
C GLY A 61 7.40 6.32 3.89
N TYR A 62 7.81 6.07 2.64
CA TYR A 62 6.96 5.45 1.62
C TYR A 62 7.04 3.93 1.73
N TYR A 63 5.99 3.24 1.27
CA TYR A 63 6.05 1.80 1.00
C TYR A 63 6.86 1.57 -0.28
N VAL A 64 7.99 0.87 -0.18
CA VAL A 64 8.96 0.78 -1.28
C VAL A 64 8.94 -0.63 -1.87
N MET A 65 8.72 -0.70 -3.18
CA MET A 65 8.77 -1.93 -3.96
C MET A 65 9.90 -1.87 -5.00
N SER A 66 10.59 -3.00 -5.21
CA SER A 66 11.52 -3.22 -6.32
C SER A 66 11.15 -4.51 -7.04
N ASP A 67 10.91 -4.47 -8.34
CA ASP A 67 10.56 -5.64 -9.17
C ASP A 67 9.42 -6.49 -8.57
N SER A 68 8.42 -5.80 -8.03
CA SER A 68 7.24 -6.37 -7.32
C SER A 68 7.51 -6.97 -5.93
N GLU A 69 8.72 -6.88 -5.41
CA GLU A 69 9.04 -7.25 -4.03
C GLU A 69 9.06 -6.03 -3.11
N VAL A 70 8.66 -6.21 -1.85
CA VAL A 70 8.72 -5.15 -0.83
C VAL A 70 10.13 -5.06 -0.27
N VAL A 71 10.78 -3.91 -0.43
CA VAL A 71 12.18 -3.71 -0.03
C VAL A 71 12.35 -2.77 1.16
N ALA A 72 11.37 -1.91 1.45
CA ALA A 72 11.38 -1.08 2.66
C ALA A 72 9.97 -0.70 3.13
N ASN A 73 9.86 -0.44 4.43
CA ASN A 73 8.64 0.04 5.10
C ASN A 73 7.37 -0.81 4.86
N GLY A 74 7.52 -2.13 4.70
CA GLY A 74 6.40 -3.03 4.41
C GLY A 74 5.23 -2.95 5.39
N GLY A 75 5.50 -2.71 6.68
CA GLY A 75 4.46 -2.57 7.70
C GLY A 75 3.48 -1.41 7.46
N LEU A 76 3.80 -0.44 6.60
CA LEU A 76 2.86 0.63 6.24
C LEU A 76 1.64 0.09 5.48
N TRP A 77 1.79 -0.99 4.74
CA TRP A 77 0.67 -1.67 4.08
C TRP A 77 -0.28 -2.28 5.11
N ASP A 78 0.27 -2.97 6.11
CA ASP A 78 -0.51 -3.56 7.20
C ASP A 78 -1.23 -2.48 8.03
N ASP A 79 -0.52 -1.37 8.32
CA ASP A 79 -1.10 -0.21 9.01
C ASP A 79 -2.27 0.39 8.21
N PHE A 80 -2.11 0.52 6.89
CA PHE A 80 -3.17 0.98 6.00
C PHE A 80 -4.40 0.06 6.03
N LEU A 81 -4.19 -1.26 5.88
CA LEU A 81 -5.29 -2.25 5.93
C LEU A 81 -6.00 -2.26 7.28
N ALA A 82 -5.24 -2.17 8.38
CA ALA A 82 -5.80 -2.15 9.73
C ALA A 82 -6.64 -0.88 9.97
N ALA A 83 -6.19 0.27 9.49
CA ALA A 83 -6.94 1.52 9.60
C ALA A 83 -8.19 1.53 8.70
N SER A 84 -8.05 1.15 7.42
CA SER A 84 -9.16 1.20 6.46
C SER A 84 -10.27 0.21 6.81
N SER A 85 -9.93 -0.99 7.30
CA SER A 85 -10.91 -1.98 7.77
C SER A 85 -11.72 -1.52 8.99
N GLN A 86 -11.19 -0.58 9.77
CA GLN A 86 -11.90 0.07 10.89
C GLN A 86 -12.70 1.30 10.45
N GLY A 87 -12.76 1.60 9.15
CA GLY A 87 -13.42 2.79 8.65
C GLY A 87 -12.67 4.09 8.91
N LYS A 88 -11.40 4.04 9.31
CA LYS A 88 -10.59 5.24 9.60
C LYS A 88 -9.97 5.76 8.31
N ASN A 89 -10.10 7.07 8.09
CA ASN A 89 -9.40 7.74 6.99
C ASN A 89 -7.90 7.48 7.11
N THR A 90 -7.30 7.00 6.02
CA THR A 90 -5.89 6.61 5.99
C THR A 90 -5.35 6.72 4.56
N SER A 91 -4.03 6.84 4.44
CA SER A 91 -3.37 6.97 3.15
C SER A 91 -1.99 6.34 3.17
N LEU A 92 -1.55 5.91 1.99
CA LEU A 92 -0.28 5.24 1.77
C LEU A 92 0.32 5.69 0.44
N ARG A 93 1.54 6.22 0.47
CA ARG A 93 2.34 6.44 -0.74
C ARG A 93 3.25 5.26 -0.99
N MET A 94 3.18 4.74 -2.20
CA MET A 94 3.99 3.66 -2.72
C MET A 94 4.99 4.21 -3.73
N ALA A 95 6.25 3.79 -3.64
CA ALA A 95 7.27 4.02 -4.65
C ALA A 95 7.67 2.66 -5.24
N LYS A 96 7.44 2.49 -6.54
CA LYS A 96 7.65 1.24 -7.27
C LYS A 96 8.81 1.41 -8.24
N PHE A 97 9.87 0.66 -8.01
CA PHE A 97 11.05 0.62 -8.85
C PHE A 97 11.03 -0.67 -9.66
N TYR A 98 11.34 -0.58 -10.95
CA TYR A 98 11.45 -1.74 -11.82
C TYR A 98 12.75 -1.64 -12.62
N SER A 99 13.51 -2.73 -12.60
CA SER A 99 14.80 -2.86 -13.30
C SER A 99 14.67 -2.60 -14.80
N GLU A 100 13.55 -2.99 -15.41
CA GLU A 100 13.26 -2.79 -16.83
C GLU A 100 13.08 -1.31 -17.25
N TYR A 101 12.77 -0.43 -16.29
CA TYR A 101 12.53 1.00 -16.54
C TYR A 101 13.67 1.91 -16.06
N GLY A 102 14.89 1.38 -15.94
CA GLY A 102 16.09 2.18 -15.71
C GLY A 102 16.09 2.99 -14.40
N ASN A 103 15.55 2.41 -13.33
CA ASN A 103 15.43 3.00 -11.98
C ASN A 103 14.56 4.27 -11.89
N SER A 104 13.75 4.60 -12.91
CA SER A 104 12.75 5.67 -12.77
C SER A 104 11.53 5.12 -12.00
N PRO A 105 11.20 5.66 -10.81
CA PRO A 105 10.11 5.12 -10.03
C PRO A 105 8.74 5.54 -10.56
N PHE A 106 7.77 4.66 -10.33
CA PHE A 106 6.36 4.97 -10.40
C PHE A 106 5.84 5.22 -8.99
N PHE A 107 5.09 6.28 -8.80
CA PHE A 107 4.45 6.59 -7.52
C PHE A 107 2.97 6.27 -7.59
N ALA A 108 2.45 5.73 -6.49
CA ALA A 108 1.03 5.53 -6.36
C ALA A 108 0.58 5.91 -4.95
N ASP A 109 -0.46 6.72 -4.86
CA ASP A 109 -1.06 7.09 -3.59
C ASP A 109 -2.41 6.40 -3.46
N LEU A 110 -2.51 5.57 -2.42
CA LEU A 110 -3.70 4.86 -2.05
C LEU A 110 -4.34 5.58 -0.86
N PHE A 111 -5.62 5.90 -0.99
CA PHE A 111 -6.41 6.53 0.07
C PHE A 111 -7.58 5.62 0.43
N TYR A 112 -7.94 5.64 1.70
CA TYR A 112 -9.27 5.28 2.16
C TYR A 112 -9.87 6.51 2.84
N ASN A 113 -10.99 7.01 2.33
CA ASN A 113 -11.64 8.22 2.82
C ASN A 113 -13.16 8.08 2.72
N GLU A 114 -13.86 8.35 3.82
CA GLU A 114 -15.34 8.37 3.87
C GLU A 114 -16.00 7.10 3.29
N GLY A 115 -15.40 5.93 3.50
CA GLY A 115 -15.95 4.65 3.05
C GLY A 115 -15.52 4.21 1.65
N TYR A 116 -14.70 4.99 0.96
CA TYR A 116 -14.23 4.70 -0.39
C TYR A 116 -12.71 4.64 -0.48
N TYR A 117 -12.22 3.77 -1.36
CA TYR A 117 -10.83 3.68 -1.75
C TYR A 117 -10.57 4.51 -3.02
N TYR A 118 -9.41 5.15 -3.09
CA TYR A 118 -8.96 5.92 -4.24
C TYR A 118 -7.51 5.59 -4.54
N LEU A 119 -7.15 5.43 -5.81
CA LEU A 119 -5.78 5.24 -6.24
C LEU A 119 -5.40 6.28 -7.30
N PHE A 120 -4.33 7.02 -7.02
CA PHE A 120 -3.67 7.89 -7.98
C PHE A 120 -2.36 7.26 -8.40
N ASP A 121 -2.10 7.17 -9.70
CA ASP A 121 -0.87 6.65 -10.26
C ASP A 121 -0.15 7.76 -11.03
N SER A 122 1.11 8.03 -10.70
CA SER A 122 1.87 9.13 -11.30
C SER A 122 2.08 8.99 -12.81
N SER A 123 1.88 7.80 -13.38
CA SER A 123 1.93 7.55 -14.83
C SER A 123 0.58 7.71 -15.53
N ALA A 124 -0.52 7.84 -14.78
CA ALA A 124 -1.85 8.00 -15.36
C ALA A 124 -2.01 9.36 -16.04
N LYS A 125 -2.69 9.37 -17.19
CA LYS A 125 -3.06 10.62 -17.89
C LYS A 125 -4.17 11.38 -17.19
N ASP A 126 -5.03 10.67 -16.46
CA ASP A 126 -6.17 11.20 -15.73
C ASP A 126 -5.96 10.94 -14.23
N LEU A 127 -5.86 12.03 -13.48
CA LEU A 127 -5.66 12.07 -12.04
C LEU A 127 -6.88 12.65 -11.32
N SER A 128 -8.07 12.61 -11.93
CA SER A 128 -9.32 13.09 -11.32
C SER A 128 -9.75 12.31 -10.07
N GLY A 129 -9.28 11.07 -9.92
CA GLY A 129 -9.58 10.20 -8.79
C GLY A 129 -10.97 9.58 -8.92
N ARG A 130 -11.02 8.24 -8.85
CA ARG A 130 -12.28 7.49 -8.89
C ARG A 130 -12.48 6.72 -7.59
N PRO A 131 -13.69 6.77 -7.01
CA PRO A 131 -14.00 6.01 -5.80
C PRO A 131 -14.25 4.54 -6.12
N PHE A 132 -13.74 3.66 -5.26
CA PHE A 132 -14.00 2.22 -5.28
C PHE A 132 -14.46 1.75 -3.90
N LYS A 133 -15.39 0.79 -3.86
CA LYS A 133 -15.94 0.27 -2.59
C LYS A 133 -15.03 -0.74 -1.90
N HIS A 134 -14.20 -1.44 -2.67
CA HIS A 134 -13.45 -2.59 -2.17
C HIS A 134 -11.98 -2.50 -2.54
N LEU A 135 -11.13 -2.94 -1.60
CA LEU A 135 -9.74 -3.30 -1.82
C LEU A 135 -9.67 -4.83 -1.76
N LEU A 136 -9.37 -5.47 -2.89
CA LEU A 136 -9.38 -6.92 -3.04
C LEU A 136 -7.96 -7.43 -3.23
N THR A 137 -7.58 -8.45 -2.46
CA THR A 137 -6.40 -9.28 -2.73
C THR A 137 -6.86 -10.58 -3.36
N LEU A 138 -6.58 -10.77 -4.63
CA LEU A 138 -7.01 -11.93 -5.41
C LEU A 138 -5.80 -12.82 -5.66
N LYS A 139 -5.89 -14.10 -5.34
CA LYS A 139 -4.82 -15.08 -5.50
C LYS A 139 -5.19 -16.10 -6.56
N GLY A 140 -4.20 -16.61 -7.28
CA GLY A 140 -4.36 -17.66 -8.26
C GLY A 140 -3.02 -18.17 -8.74
N LYS A 141 -2.99 -18.72 -9.97
CA LYS A 141 -1.75 -19.20 -10.59
C LYS A 141 -1.56 -18.57 -11.96
N PHE A 142 -0.35 -18.12 -12.26
CA PHE A 142 -0.05 -17.50 -13.55
C PHE A 142 1.39 -17.82 -14.00
N GLY A 143 1.64 -17.66 -15.31
CA GLY A 143 2.96 -17.88 -15.91
C GLY A 143 3.19 -19.29 -16.46
N ASN A 144 4.39 -19.50 -17.03
CA ASN A 144 4.85 -20.78 -17.55
C ASN A 144 6.30 -21.05 -17.09
N PRO A 145 6.54 -21.99 -16.15
CA PRO A 145 5.55 -22.85 -15.47
C PRO A 145 4.60 -22.03 -14.58
N LEU A 146 3.43 -22.59 -14.27
CA LEU A 146 2.47 -21.97 -13.36
C LEU A 146 3.09 -21.76 -11.98
N ARG A 147 2.97 -20.54 -11.45
CA ARG A 147 3.41 -20.17 -10.11
C ARG A 147 2.26 -19.58 -9.32
N ASP A 148 2.29 -19.72 -8.01
CA ASP A 148 1.37 -18.99 -7.14
C ASP A 148 1.61 -17.50 -7.35
N SER A 149 0.53 -16.74 -7.49
CA SER A 149 0.58 -15.32 -7.78
C SER A 149 -0.66 -14.63 -7.22
N GLY A 150 -0.62 -13.32 -7.16
CA GLY A 150 -1.77 -12.52 -6.76
C GLY A 150 -1.76 -11.14 -7.39
N VAL A 151 -2.89 -10.47 -7.25
CA VAL A 151 -3.07 -9.06 -7.58
C VAL A 151 -3.81 -8.39 -6.45
N VAL A 152 -3.45 -7.13 -6.19
CA VAL A 152 -4.22 -6.25 -5.33
C VAL A 152 -4.90 -5.22 -6.22
N VAL A 153 -6.22 -5.09 -6.10
CA VAL A 153 -7.03 -4.19 -6.93
C VAL A 153 -8.04 -3.40 -6.11
N LEU A 154 -8.38 -2.22 -6.61
CA LEU A 154 -9.60 -1.53 -6.23
C LEU A 154 -10.74 -1.96 -7.14
N ALA A 155 -11.93 -2.19 -6.57
CA ALA A 155 -13.10 -2.63 -7.32
C ALA A 155 -14.42 -2.17 -6.68
N ASN A 156 -15.45 -2.06 -7.50
CA ASN A 156 -16.83 -1.86 -7.04
C ASN A 156 -17.62 -3.19 -6.94
N ASP A 157 -17.15 -4.22 -7.65
CA ASP A 157 -17.70 -5.56 -7.62
C ASP A 157 -16.74 -6.49 -6.85
N ASN A 158 -17.23 -7.09 -5.77
CA ASN A 158 -16.44 -8.01 -4.93
C ASN A 158 -16.43 -9.45 -5.44
N SER A 159 -17.08 -9.74 -6.57
CA SER A 159 -17.06 -11.04 -7.24
C SER A 159 -15.89 -11.22 -8.21
N LEU A 160 -15.07 -10.17 -8.43
CA LEU A 160 -13.86 -10.25 -9.25
C LEU A 160 -12.92 -11.36 -8.77
N THR A 161 -12.38 -12.10 -9.73
CA THR A 161 -11.44 -13.19 -9.48
C THR A 161 -10.09 -12.90 -10.14
N PHE A 162 -9.05 -13.55 -9.63
CA PHE A 162 -7.71 -13.48 -10.22
C PHE A 162 -7.74 -13.87 -11.71
N ASP A 163 -8.42 -14.96 -12.05
CA ASP A 163 -8.49 -15.46 -13.43
C ASP A 163 -9.16 -14.47 -14.39
N LEU A 164 -10.22 -13.77 -13.95
CA LEU A 164 -10.87 -12.74 -14.76
C LEU A 164 -9.91 -11.59 -15.05
N ILE A 165 -9.18 -11.11 -14.04
CA ILE A 165 -8.21 -10.03 -14.20
C ILE A 165 -7.08 -10.46 -15.14
N MET A 166 -6.45 -11.60 -14.86
CA MET A 166 -5.33 -12.08 -15.67
C MET A 166 -5.75 -12.37 -17.11
N SER A 167 -6.93 -12.97 -17.33
CA SER A 167 -7.48 -13.19 -18.67
C SER A 167 -7.73 -11.87 -19.39
N GLY A 168 -8.25 -10.86 -18.69
CA GLY A 168 -8.42 -9.51 -19.25
C GLY A 168 -7.10 -8.88 -19.69
N MET A 169 -6.04 -9.03 -18.89
CA MET A 169 -4.73 -8.44 -19.16
C MET A 169 -4.01 -9.05 -20.37
N VAL A 170 -4.21 -10.35 -20.63
CA VAL A 170 -3.58 -11.04 -21.77
C VAL A 170 -4.50 -11.17 -22.99
N SER A 171 -5.77 -10.80 -22.86
CA SER A 171 -6.74 -10.86 -23.95
C SER A 171 -6.51 -9.72 -24.95
N SER A 172 -6.78 -10.01 -26.22
CA SER A 172 -6.92 -9.01 -27.29
C SER A 172 -8.38 -8.75 -27.66
N ASN A 173 -9.34 -9.47 -27.07
CA ASN A 173 -10.77 -9.31 -27.31
C ASN A 173 -11.32 -8.15 -26.47
N LEU A 174 -11.60 -7.02 -27.15
CA LEU A 174 -12.13 -5.81 -26.51
C LEU A 174 -13.52 -5.99 -25.89
N GLU A 175 -14.39 -6.83 -26.46
CA GLU A 175 -15.72 -7.09 -25.90
C GLU A 175 -15.59 -7.85 -24.58
N TYR A 176 -14.69 -8.83 -24.53
CA TYR A 176 -14.35 -9.53 -23.31
C TYR A 176 -13.73 -8.61 -22.25
N ILE A 177 -12.76 -7.77 -22.64
CA ILE A 177 -12.13 -6.83 -21.69
C ILE A 177 -13.18 -5.87 -21.09
N LYS A 178 -14.12 -5.39 -21.91
CA LYS A 178 -15.21 -4.51 -21.47
C LYS A 178 -16.28 -5.21 -20.62
N SER A 179 -16.39 -6.53 -20.69
CA SER A 179 -17.34 -7.29 -19.87
C SER A 179 -16.83 -7.58 -18.46
N ILE A 180 -15.52 -7.43 -18.22
CA ILE A 180 -14.94 -7.55 -16.89
C ILE A 180 -15.39 -6.36 -16.04
N PRO A 181 -15.90 -6.59 -14.81
CA PRO A 181 -16.27 -5.50 -13.90
C PRO A 181 -15.13 -4.51 -13.70
N GLU A 182 -15.44 -3.21 -13.61
CA GLU A 182 -14.42 -2.16 -13.50
C GLU A 182 -13.53 -2.38 -12.25
N TYR A 183 -12.22 -2.30 -12.48
CA TYR A 183 -11.20 -2.39 -11.43
C TYR A 183 -10.02 -1.47 -11.74
N GLN A 184 -9.23 -1.18 -10.71
CA GLN A 184 -7.95 -0.49 -10.83
C GLN A 184 -6.86 -1.32 -10.16
N LEU A 185 -5.85 -1.72 -10.94
CA LEU A 185 -4.72 -2.51 -10.45
C LEU A 185 -3.81 -1.67 -9.56
N ILE A 186 -3.49 -2.17 -8.35
CA ILE A 186 -2.52 -1.55 -7.44
C ILE A 186 -1.16 -2.18 -7.64
N MET A 187 -1.06 -3.51 -7.48
CA MET A 187 0.22 -4.22 -7.59
C MET A 187 0.02 -5.71 -7.86
N PHE A 188 1.07 -6.33 -8.39
CA PHE A 188 1.22 -7.79 -8.44
C PHE A 188 1.85 -8.29 -7.14
N LEU A 189 1.48 -9.51 -6.77
CA LEU A 189 2.08 -10.29 -5.70
C LEU A 189 2.70 -11.52 -6.37
N ILE A 190 4.02 -11.64 -6.29
CA ILE A 190 4.81 -12.71 -6.93
C ILE A 190 5.45 -13.60 -5.86
#